data_AF-A0A8S8Y5K0-F1
#
_entry.id   AF-A0A8S8Y5K0-F1
#
_cell.length_a   1.000
_cell.length_b   1.000
_cell.length_c   1.000
_cell.angle_alpha   90.00
_cell.angle_beta   90.00
_cell.angle_gamma   90.00
#
_symmetry.space_group_name_H-M   'P 1'
#
loop_
_entity.id
_entity.type
_entity.pdbx_description
1 polymer ?
#
loop_
_entity_poly.entity_id
_entity_poly.type
_entity_poly.pdbx_seq_one_letter_code
_entity_poly.pdbx_strand_id
1 'polypeptide(L)'
;MFEKAIVSAGGRPMMAKTGHSFMKRVLAANPDALMAAEMSGHIFMADRGWYGFDCSLYNAARLLELWSRRDGLSFSSELEPSCS
;
A
#
# COMPACT_ATOMS: atom_id res chain seq x y z
N MET A 1 2.66 6.25 11.99
CA MET A 1 2.33 7.05 10.78
C MET A 1 1.47 6.22 9.82
N PHE A 2 1.94 5.06 9.35
CA PHE A 2 1.15 4.13 8.50
C PHE A 2 -0.10 3.56 9.18
N GLU A 3 0.02 3.08 10.40
CA GLU A 3 -1.12 2.51 11.14
C GLU A 3 -2.29 3.49 11.26
N LYS A 4 -1.98 4.75 11.61
CA LYS A 4 -2.98 5.83 11.72
C LYS A 4 -3.69 6.07 10.38
N ALA A 5 -2.96 6.08 9.26
CA ALA A 5 -3.53 6.25 7.93
C ALA A 5 -4.46 5.08 7.55
N ILE A 6 -4.07 3.84 7.88
CA ILE A 6 -4.90 2.65 7.65
C ILE A 6 -6.20 2.75 8.46
N VAL A 7 -6.12 3.09 9.75
CA VAL A 7 -7.29 3.24 10.61
C VAL A 7 -8.18 4.40 10.16
N SER A 8 -7.62 5.55 9.77
CA SER A 8 -8.41 6.69 9.27
C SER A 8 -9.12 6.39 7.95
N ALA A 9 -8.57 5.50 7.13
CA ALA A 9 -9.20 5.01 5.91
C ALA A 9 -10.22 3.87 6.16
N GLY A 10 -10.46 3.48 7.43
CA GLY A 10 -11.38 2.40 7.81
C GLY A 10 -10.80 0.99 7.69
N GLY A 11 -9.49 0.86 7.47
CA GLY A 11 -8.78 -0.41 7.39
C GLY A 11 -8.41 -0.99 8.77
N ARG A 12 -7.99 -2.26 8.77
CA ARG A 12 -7.49 -2.97 9.96
C ARG A 12 -5.99 -3.26 9.80
N PRO A 13 -5.10 -2.49 10.46
CA PRO A 13 -3.67 -2.76 10.38
C PRO A 13 -3.32 -4.07 11.09
N MET A 14 -2.38 -4.83 10.52
CA MET A 14 -1.81 -6.02 11.13
C MET A 14 -0.28 -5.91 11.08
N MET A 15 0.36 -6.05 12.24
CA MET A 15 1.81 -6.05 12.32
C MET A 15 2.35 -7.46 12.06
N ALA A 16 3.32 -7.55 11.17
CA ALA A 16 3.99 -8.80 10.80
C ALA A 16 5.50 -8.61 10.75
N LYS A 17 6.23 -9.73 10.76
CA LYS A 17 7.69 -9.72 10.60
C LYS A 17 8.05 -9.22 9.19
N THR A 18 9.02 -8.30 9.13
CA THR A 18 9.55 -7.78 7.86
C THR A 18 10.37 -8.84 7.10
N GLY A 19 10.47 -8.67 5.79
CA GLY A 19 11.17 -9.51 4.84
C GLY A 19 10.24 -10.01 3.73
N HIS A 20 10.72 -9.96 2.49
CA HIS A 20 9.97 -10.34 1.28
C HIS A 20 9.25 -11.70 1.38
N SER A 21 9.95 -12.74 1.85
CA SER A 21 9.37 -14.09 2.00
C SER A 21 8.33 -14.17 3.13
N PHE A 22 8.49 -13.38 4.20
CA PHE A 22 7.52 -13.33 5.30
C PHE A 22 6.26 -12.60 4.88
N MET A 23 6.39 -11.45 4.21
CA MET A 23 5.26 -10.66 3.72
C MET A 23 4.40 -11.44 2.72
N LYS A 24 5.02 -12.18 1.79
CA LYS A 24 4.30 -13.09 0.88
C LYS A 24 3.49 -14.15 1.63
N ARG A 25 4.08 -14.79 2.64
CA ARG A 25 3.40 -15.81 3.44
C ARG A 25 2.24 -15.23 4.27
N VAL A 26 2.43 -14.04 4.82
CA VAL A 26 1.40 -13.34 5.59
C VAL A 26 0.22 -12.99 4.68
N LEU A 27 0.47 -12.44 3.48
CA LEU A 27 -0.59 -12.17 2.51
C LEU A 27 -1.31 -13.44 2.06
N ALA A 28 -0.57 -14.52 1.77
CA ALA A 28 -1.18 -15.80 1.39
C ALA A 28 -2.04 -16.41 2.52
N ALA A 29 -1.65 -16.23 3.78
CA ALA A 29 -2.40 -16.70 4.95
C ALA A 29 -3.59 -15.81 5.32
N ASN A 30 -3.64 -14.57 4.82
CA ASN A 30 -4.67 -13.60 5.13
C ASN A 30 -5.30 -13.09 3.81
N PRO A 31 -6.21 -13.87 3.21
CA PRO A 31 -6.80 -13.51 1.90
C PRO A 31 -7.61 -12.21 1.92
N ASP A 32 -8.05 -11.76 3.10
CA ASP A 32 -8.72 -10.47 3.29
C ASP A 32 -7.75 -9.27 3.30
N ALA A 33 -6.43 -9.53 3.37
CA ALA A 33 -5.42 -8.49 3.33
C ALA A 33 -5.18 -8.02 1.88
N LEU A 34 -5.55 -6.78 1.59
CA LEU A 34 -5.44 -6.20 0.25
C LEU A 34 -4.00 -5.82 -0.16
N MET A 35 -3.16 -5.51 0.83
CA MET A 35 -1.74 -5.19 0.61
C MET A 35 -0.93 -5.36 1.89
N ALA A 36 0.39 -5.50 1.73
CA ALA A 36 1.37 -5.39 2.81
C ALA A 36 2.43 -4.36 2.40
N ALA A 37 3.00 -3.63 3.36
CA ALA A 37 4.05 -2.66 3.07
C ALA A 37 5.10 -2.65 4.18
N GLU A 38 6.33 -2.35 3.79
CA GLU A 38 7.44 -2.10 4.69
C GLU A 38 7.80 -0.61 4.71
N MET A 39 8.37 -0.15 5.82
CA MET A 39 8.88 1.23 5.93
C MET A 39 9.99 1.54 4.92
N SER A 40 10.67 0.50 4.39
CA SER A 40 11.68 0.61 3.33
C SER A 40 11.09 0.96 1.95
N GLY A 41 9.76 1.02 1.80
CA GLY A 41 9.09 1.32 0.54
C GLY A 41 8.70 0.10 -0.29
N HIS A 42 8.98 -1.12 0.20
CA HIS A 42 8.47 -2.34 -0.43
C HIS A 42 6.97 -2.45 -0.18
N ILE A 43 6.19 -2.53 -1.26
CA ILE A 43 4.74 -2.67 -1.23
C ILE A 43 4.40 -3.96 -1.97
N PHE A 44 3.62 -4.80 -1.32
CA PHE A 44 3.14 -6.07 -1.83
C PHE A 44 1.63 -5.95 -2.00
N MET A 45 1.19 -5.79 -3.23
CA MET A 45 -0.24 -5.78 -3.52
C MET A 45 -0.76 -7.21 -3.64
N ALA A 46 -1.93 -7.46 -3.06
CA ALA A 46 -2.66 -8.71 -3.18
C ALA A 46 -3.93 -8.54 -4.04
N ASP A 47 -4.01 -7.46 -4.80
CA ASP A 47 -5.16 -7.19 -5.64
C ASP A 47 -5.15 -8.08 -6.90
N ARG A 48 -6.34 -8.40 -7.39
CA ARG A 48 -6.56 -9.23 -8.59
C ARG A 48 -6.07 -10.68 -8.49
N GLY A 49 -5.83 -11.19 -7.28
CA GLY A 49 -5.46 -12.60 -7.03
C GLY A 49 -3.95 -12.89 -7.13
N TRP A 50 -3.11 -11.85 -7.12
CA TRP A 50 -1.66 -11.97 -7.20
C TRP A 50 -1.06 -11.88 -5.80
N TYR A 51 -0.64 -13.00 -5.21
CA TYR A 51 -0.11 -13.01 -3.85
C TYR A 51 1.37 -12.63 -3.81
N GLY A 52 1.65 -11.33 -3.85
CA GLY A 52 2.97 -10.77 -3.53
C GLY A 52 3.89 -10.50 -4.72
N PHE A 53 3.36 -9.89 -5.78
CA PHE A 53 4.21 -9.35 -6.83
C PHE A 53 4.88 -8.05 -6.34
N ASP A 54 6.12 -8.17 -5.86
CA ASP A 54 6.95 -7.05 -5.41
C ASP A 54 7.64 -6.41 -6.62
N CYS A 55 6.87 -5.69 -7.43
CA CYS A 55 7.40 -4.98 -8.59
C CYS A 55 7.12 -3.50 -8.43
N SER A 56 8.18 -2.71 -8.30
CA SER A 56 8.11 -1.24 -8.20
C SER A 56 7.33 -0.61 -9.34
N LEU A 57 7.44 -1.14 -10.56
CA LEU A 57 6.66 -0.70 -11.72
C LEU A 57 5.16 -0.95 -11.56
N TYR A 58 4.78 -2.13 -11.06
CA TYR A 58 3.37 -2.44 -10.80
C TYR A 58 2.80 -1.52 -9.73
N ASN A 59 3.52 -1.36 -8.61
CA ASN A 59 3.12 -0.48 -7.52
C ASN A 59 2.98 0.97 -7.98
N ALA A 60 3.93 1.47 -8.78
CA ALA A 60 3.88 2.82 -9.34
C ALA A 60 2.71 3.00 -10.31
N ALA A 61 2.50 2.06 -11.24
CA ALA A 61 1.38 2.09 -12.17
C ALA A 61 0.04 2.03 -11.43
N ARG A 62 -0.07 1.20 -10.39
CA ARG A 62 -1.27 1.09 -9.58
C ARG A 62 -1.55 2.33 -8.76
N LEU A 63 -0.52 2.94 -8.19
CA LEU A 63 -0.63 4.24 -7.53
C LEU A 63 -1.13 5.32 -8.49
N LEU A 64 -0.57 5.39 -9.70
CA LEU A 64 -1.01 6.32 -10.74
C LEU A 64 -2.45 6.04 -11.19
N GLU A 65 -2.86 4.77 -11.32
CA GLU A 65 -4.25 4.40 -11.64
C GLU A 65 -5.23 4.82 -10.54
N LEU A 66 -4.85 4.69 -9.27
CA LEU A 66 -5.67 5.16 -8.16
C LEU A 66 -5.72 6.70 -8.11
N TRP A 67 -4.59 7.36 -8.41
CA TRP A 67 -4.50 8.81 -8.43
C TRP A 67 -5.28 9.43 -9.58
N SER A 68 -5.23 8.85 -10.79
CA SER A 68 -5.91 9.39 -11.97
C SER A 68 -7.44 9.41 -11.86
N ARG A 69 -8.00 8.66 -10.91
CA ARG A 69 -9.43 8.67 -10.57
C ARG A 69 -9.83 9.84 -9.66
N ARG A 70 -8.86 10.59 -9.13
CA ARG A 70 -9.09 11.82 -8.35
C ARG A 70 -9.05 13.01 -9.31
N ASP A 71 -10.11 13.81 -9.32
CA ASP A 71 -10.15 15.04 -10.12
C ASP A 71 -9.29 16.15 -9.49
N GLY A 72 -8.51 16.84 -10.31
CA GLY A 72 -8.00 18.19 -10.03
C GLY A 72 -6.88 18.35 -9.00
N LEU A 73 -6.29 17.26 -8.48
CA LEU A 73 -5.20 17.36 -7.50
C LEU A 73 -3.83 17.02 -8.08
N SER A 74 -2.87 17.92 -7.86
CA SER A 74 -1.45 17.63 -8.05
C SER A 74 -1.00 16.64 -6.97
N PHE A 75 -0.22 15.63 -7.35
CA PHE A 75 0.35 14.70 -6.37
C PHE A 75 1.22 15.43 -5.33
N SER A 76 1.88 16.52 -5.73
CA SER A 76 2.74 17.30 -4.84
C SER A 76 1.98 17.97 -3.69
N SER A 77 0.73 18.40 -3.90
CA SER A 77 -0.05 19.08 -2.85
C SER A 77 -0.50 18.13 -1.73
N GLU A 78 -0.51 16.82 -1.97
CA GLU A 78 -0.91 15.82 -0.96
C GLU A 78 0.27 15.43 -0.04
N LEU A 79 1.51 15.52 -0.54
CA LEU A 79 2.70 15.12 0.22
C LEU A 79 3.09 16.14 1.31
N GLU A 80 2.66 17.40 1.17
CA GLU A 80 2.92 18.47 2.14
C GLU A 80 1.63 19.11 2.66
N PRO A 81 0.84 18.40 3.50
CA PRO A 81 -0.38 18.98 4.08
C PRO A 81 -0.10 20.05 5.16
N SER A 82 1.16 20.47 5.37
CA SER A 82 1.57 21.35 6.48
C SER A 82 2.12 22.71 6.06
N CYS A 83 1.96 23.14 4.80
CA CYS A 83 2.29 24.50 4.37
C CYS A 83 1.04 25.20 3.81
N SER A 84 0.03 25.37 4.66
CA SER A 84 -1.11 26.28 4.45
C SER A 84 -1.71 26.65 5.80
#